data_AF-A0A7W3IYF6-F1
#
_entry.id   AF-A0A7W3IYF6-F1
#
_cell.length_a   1.000
_cell.length_b   1.000
_cell.length_c   1.000
_cell.angle_alpha   90.00
_cell.angle_beta   90.00
_cell.angle_gamma   90.00
#
_symmetry.space_group_name_H-M   'P 1'
#
loop_
_entity.id
_entity.type
_entity.pdbx_description
1 polymer ?
#
loop_
_entity_poly.entity_id
_entity_poly.type
_entity_poly.pdbx_seq_one_letter_code
_entity_poly.pdbx_strand_id
1 'polypeptide(L)'
;MPGRSATAALALVVVLSCLAATGCRDGHAGTPRADAAVASTTPPVAPAPRPPRVVTLGFAGDVHFQLNLTSLLDDDTLGPITRALQEPDLTMVNLETAITADGVRDPKELEVPDQRYWYRAPPQALDLLDRSGVDVVTMANNHGADYGPEGLADTLRAARHSPVRVVGIGRDRAAAFTPYRVSVHHTRLAVFAADATPREGASAVWEAGARTPGIAAVRDRASFGRLLRGLRAADPDEVAVVYLHWGIQERSCPSPVQRRMAHALAAAGADVVVGTHTHVQQGAGWLGDTYVAYGLGNFVWYVNHHPDTGVLRVRLEDGHAVLDDWVPAEIQMFGRPLPRHGRERAAAVARWRALRACAGLAARPDDLPAFRGSVHRVDSVVGARCPVGREHLRALRLSYVGFDRRRHRGELVVAARYARDLVAAFGVLYDARWPIRQMRPVGDFGSDDDRSMAADNTSGHNCRRVARSHAWSAHAYGAAVDINPVENPYLLDGSVRPPAGRPFAHLDRSRGSPVPRGTIRDDDVVVEAFAAIGWEWGGAWAEPDYQHFAAPRR
;
A
#
# COMPACT_ATOMS: atom_id res chain seq x y z
N MET A 1 -60.71 11.26 -29.29
CA MET A 1 -61.26 11.09 -30.66
C MET A 1 -60.33 11.77 -31.65
N PRO A 2 -60.21 11.25 -32.89
CA PRO A 2 -58.91 10.92 -33.51
C PRO A 2 -58.61 11.62 -34.85
N GLY A 3 -57.39 11.37 -35.37
CA GLY A 3 -57.05 11.29 -36.81
C GLY A 3 -55.88 12.19 -37.25
N ARG A 4 -54.94 11.81 -38.14
CA ARG A 4 -54.75 10.62 -38.99
C ARG A 4 -53.38 10.71 -39.75
N SER A 5 -52.70 9.56 -39.89
CA SER A 5 -52.00 9.01 -41.10
C SER A 5 -50.72 9.67 -41.66
N ALA A 6 -49.69 9.02 -42.23
CA ALA A 6 -49.52 7.72 -42.94
C ALA A 6 -47.98 7.38 -43.06
N THR A 7 -47.46 6.19 -42.69
CA THR A 7 -47.18 4.90 -43.43
C THR A 7 -45.91 4.78 -44.30
N ALA A 8 -45.08 3.74 -44.03
CA ALA A 8 -44.65 2.61 -44.89
C ALA A 8 -43.32 1.96 -44.37
N ALA A 9 -42.96 0.66 -44.48
CA ALA A 9 -43.61 -0.65 -44.63
C ALA A 9 -42.54 -1.79 -44.47
N LEU A 10 -42.93 -2.94 -43.88
CA LEU A 10 -42.56 -4.38 -44.11
C LEU A 10 -41.09 -4.86 -44.24
N ALA A 11 -40.65 -6.06 -43.80
CA ALA A 11 -41.33 -7.34 -43.60
C ALA A 11 -40.58 -8.31 -42.64
N LEU A 12 -41.32 -9.29 -42.12
CA LEU A 12 -40.91 -10.42 -41.28
C LEU A 12 -41.20 -11.74 -42.03
N VAL A 13 -40.38 -12.78 -41.88
CA VAL A 13 -40.77 -14.18 -42.18
C VAL A 13 -40.24 -15.12 -41.08
N VAL A 14 -41.15 -15.93 -40.54
CA VAL A 14 -40.99 -17.08 -39.63
C VAL A 14 -41.42 -18.32 -40.41
N VAL A 15 -40.75 -19.48 -40.28
CA VAL A 15 -41.41 -20.82 -40.18
C VAL A 15 -40.47 -21.82 -39.49
N LEU A 16 -41.06 -22.57 -38.56
CA LEU A 16 -40.57 -23.74 -37.83
C LEU A 16 -41.21 -25.00 -38.44
N SER A 17 -40.51 -26.12 -38.60
CA SER A 17 -41.15 -27.46 -38.64
C SER A 17 -40.16 -28.62 -38.59
N CYS A 18 -40.32 -29.48 -37.59
CA CYS A 18 -39.77 -30.83 -37.49
C CYS A 18 -40.65 -31.84 -38.26
N LEU A 19 -40.04 -32.88 -38.84
CA LEU A 19 -40.72 -34.16 -39.08
C LEU A 19 -39.72 -35.31 -39.12
N ALA A 20 -40.02 -36.36 -38.36
CA ALA A 20 -39.35 -37.65 -38.35
C ALA A 20 -40.12 -38.64 -39.24
N ALA A 21 -39.42 -39.55 -39.92
CA ALA A 21 -39.96 -40.82 -40.40
C ALA A 21 -38.85 -41.86 -40.62
N THR A 22 -39.23 -43.10 -40.35
CA THR A 22 -38.51 -44.35 -40.12
C THR A 22 -38.10 -45.13 -41.38
N GLY A 23 -37.08 -46.01 -41.27
CA GLY A 23 -36.86 -47.14 -42.18
C GLY A 23 -35.65 -48.03 -41.83
N CYS A 24 -35.89 -49.29 -41.44
CA CYS A 24 -34.95 -50.42 -41.23
C CYS A 24 -34.35 -50.93 -42.57
N ARG A 25 -33.33 -51.81 -42.73
CA ARG A 25 -32.46 -52.68 -41.90
C ARG A 25 -31.30 -53.23 -42.80
N ASP A 26 -30.35 -53.94 -42.17
CA ASP A 26 -29.28 -54.83 -42.70
C ASP A 26 -27.97 -54.12 -43.10
N GLY A 27 -26.76 -54.45 -42.64
CA GLY A 27 -26.18 -55.48 -41.77
C GLY A 27 -24.64 -55.38 -41.85
N HIS A 28 -23.93 -56.03 -40.93
CA HIS A 28 -22.46 -56.28 -40.90
C HIS A 28 -21.52 -55.20 -40.31
N ALA A 29 -21.26 -55.39 -39.01
CA ALA A 29 -19.95 -55.43 -38.33
C ALA A 29 -18.79 -54.53 -38.80
N GLY A 30 -18.42 -53.60 -37.92
CA GLY A 30 -17.12 -52.93 -37.88
C GLY A 30 -17.18 -51.66 -37.05
N THR A 31 -16.93 -51.72 -35.75
CA THR A 31 -16.86 -50.55 -34.86
C THR A 31 -15.63 -49.69 -35.20
N PRO A 32 -15.79 -48.42 -35.64
CA PRO A 32 -14.71 -47.46 -35.68
C PRO A 32 -14.70 -46.64 -34.38
N ARG A 33 -13.51 -46.52 -33.79
CA ARG A 33 -13.23 -45.64 -32.64
C ARG A 33 -13.37 -44.18 -33.10
N ALA A 34 -14.28 -43.42 -32.49
CA ALA A 34 -14.40 -41.99 -32.71
C ALA A 34 -13.51 -41.24 -31.72
N ASP A 35 -12.43 -40.64 -32.22
CA ASP A 35 -11.62 -39.67 -31.49
C ASP A 35 -12.39 -38.36 -31.35
N ALA A 36 -12.87 -38.09 -30.14
CA ALA A 36 -13.37 -36.78 -29.76
C ALA A 36 -12.17 -35.87 -29.44
N ALA A 37 -11.78 -35.02 -30.40
CA ALA A 37 -10.85 -33.93 -30.18
C ALA A 37 -11.47 -32.91 -29.22
N VAL A 38 -11.05 -32.95 -27.95
CA VAL A 38 -11.37 -31.93 -26.96
C VAL A 38 -10.48 -30.72 -27.25
N ALA A 39 -11.10 -29.59 -27.62
CA ALA A 39 -10.41 -28.33 -27.81
C ALA A 39 -9.71 -27.91 -26.51
N SER A 40 -8.38 -27.87 -26.56
CA SER A 40 -7.50 -27.37 -25.49
C SER A 40 -7.65 -25.86 -25.37
N THR A 41 -8.49 -25.40 -24.45
CA THR A 41 -8.44 -24.01 -23.98
C THR A 41 -7.34 -23.88 -22.92
N THR A 42 -6.11 -23.66 -23.37
CA THR A 42 -4.97 -23.37 -22.49
C THR A 42 -5.20 -22.01 -21.81
N PRO A 43 -5.20 -21.92 -20.47
CA PRO A 43 -5.22 -20.62 -19.79
C PRO A 43 -3.96 -19.81 -20.15
N PRO A 44 -4.04 -18.47 -20.26
CA PRO A 44 -2.88 -17.67 -20.60
C PRO A 44 -1.80 -17.78 -19.53
N VAL A 45 -0.56 -18.01 -19.99
CA VAL A 45 0.66 -18.06 -19.17
C VAL A 45 0.90 -16.69 -18.54
N ALA A 46 1.02 -16.64 -17.21
CA ALA A 46 1.40 -15.42 -16.49
C ALA A 46 2.88 -15.06 -16.77
N PRO A 47 3.22 -13.78 -16.96
CA PRO A 47 4.57 -13.34 -17.31
C PRO A 47 5.58 -13.53 -16.15
N ALA A 48 6.87 -13.62 -16.50
CA ALA A 48 7.99 -13.74 -15.55
C ALA A 48 8.02 -12.60 -14.50
N PRO A 49 8.49 -12.86 -13.26
CA PRO A 49 8.56 -11.84 -12.21
C PRO A 49 9.50 -10.70 -12.61
N ARG A 50 8.98 -9.46 -12.59
CA ARG A 50 9.74 -8.24 -12.91
C ARG A 50 10.51 -7.75 -11.67
N PRO A 51 11.67 -7.07 -11.84
CA PRO A 51 12.31 -6.38 -10.73
C PRO A 51 11.34 -5.37 -10.09
N PRO A 52 11.43 -5.16 -8.77
CA PRO A 52 10.49 -4.31 -8.04
C PRO A 52 10.53 -2.88 -8.58
N ARG A 53 9.37 -2.25 -8.72
CA ARG A 53 9.26 -0.84 -9.09
C ARG A 53 9.64 0.01 -7.88
N VAL A 54 10.73 0.75 -8.00
CA VAL A 54 11.25 1.62 -6.95
C VAL A 54 10.95 3.07 -7.31
N VAL A 55 10.33 3.81 -6.39
CA VAL A 55 10.05 5.25 -6.52
C VAL A 55 10.34 5.94 -5.19
N THR A 56 10.95 7.11 -5.20
CA THR A 56 11.14 7.95 -4.01
C THR A 56 10.27 9.19 -4.11
N LEU A 57 9.40 9.40 -3.12
CA LEU A 57 8.60 10.61 -3.00
C LEU A 57 9.27 11.59 -2.02
N GLY A 58 9.31 12.86 -2.38
CA GLY A 58 9.81 13.97 -1.58
C GLY A 58 8.67 14.82 -1.03
N PHE A 59 8.76 15.22 0.24
CA PHE A 59 7.79 16.13 0.86
C PHE A 59 8.49 17.18 1.70
N ALA A 60 8.09 18.44 1.54
CA ALA A 60 8.51 19.52 2.42
C ALA A 60 7.29 20.28 2.95
N GLY A 61 7.49 21.04 4.01
CA GLY A 61 6.43 21.71 4.76
C GLY A 61 5.93 23.03 4.15
N ASP A 62 5.61 23.98 5.02
CA ASP A 62 4.90 25.22 4.67
C ASP A 62 5.79 26.22 3.92
N VAL A 63 5.30 26.70 2.78
CA VAL A 63 6.00 27.63 1.87
C VAL A 63 5.12 28.84 1.60
N HIS A 64 5.66 30.03 1.80
CA HIS A 64 5.07 31.28 1.28
C HIS A 64 6.17 32.26 0.85
N PHE A 65 5.81 33.30 0.10
CA PHE A 65 6.77 34.27 -0.46
C PHE A 65 6.42 35.73 -0.15
N GLN A 66 5.60 35.96 0.87
CA GLN A 66 5.20 37.31 1.24
C GLN A 66 6.28 38.01 2.07
N LEU A 67 6.20 39.34 2.17
CA LEU A 67 7.04 40.19 3.00
C LEU A 67 8.50 40.11 2.56
N ASN A 68 9.43 39.90 3.50
CA ASN A 68 10.85 39.80 3.24
C ASN A 68 11.24 38.57 2.40
N LEU A 69 10.32 37.63 2.16
CA LEU A 69 10.58 36.45 1.33
C LEU A 69 10.39 36.72 -0.17
N THR A 70 9.77 37.84 -0.55
CA THR A 70 9.53 38.17 -1.96
C THR A 70 10.83 38.31 -2.75
N SER A 71 11.94 38.70 -2.10
CA SER A 71 13.25 38.77 -2.75
C SER A 71 13.78 37.42 -3.22
N LEU A 72 13.29 36.29 -2.67
CA LEU A 72 13.69 34.97 -3.13
C LEU A 72 13.21 34.69 -4.57
N LEU A 73 12.20 35.43 -5.05
CA LEU A 73 11.65 35.27 -6.40
C LEU A 73 12.61 35.74 -7.50
N ASP A 74 13.59 36.58 -7.15
CA ASP A 74 14.63 37.06 -8.05
C ASP A 74 15.76 36.03 -8.23
N ASP A 75 15.80 34.99 -7.40
CA ASP A 75 16.82 33.96 -7.45
C ASP A 75 16.54 32.88 -8.50
N ASP A 76 17.60 32.21 -8.92
CA ASP A 76 17.47 31.10 -9.87
C ASP A 76 16.78 29.88 -9.22
N THR A 77 17.10 29.55 -7.97
CA THR A 77 16.46 28.45 -7.22
C THR A 77 16.40 28.76 -5.72
N LEU A 78 15.80 27.86 -4.94
CA LEU A 78 15.87 27.87 -3.48
C LEU A 78 17.27 27.60 -2.91
N GLY A 79 18.31 27.48 -3.75
CA GLY A 79 19.71 27.49 -3.33
C GLY A 79 20.21 26.09 -2.96
N PRO A 80 21.04 25.92 -1.91
CA PRO A 80 21.62 24.62 -1.57
C PRO A 80 20.59 23.50 -1.28
N ILE A 81 19.37 23.85 -0.86
CA ILE A 81 18.30 22.88 -0.63
C ILE A 81 17.76 22.24 -1.91
N THR A 82 17.96 22.87 -3.08
CA THR A 82 17.43 22.43 -4.37
C THR A 82 17.79 20.98 -4.67
N ARG A 83 19.03 20.57 -4.34
CA ARG A 83 19.46 19.18 -4.48
C ARG A 83 18.58 18.22 -3.66
N ALA A 84 18.18 18.61 -2.45
CA ALA A 84 17.36 17.74 -1.61
C ALA A 84 15.95 17.53 -2.17
N LEU A 85 15.42 18.53 -2.88
CA LEU A 85 14.12 18.54 -3.55
C LEU A 85 14.16 17.82 -4.92
N GLN A 86 15.30 17.85 -5.63
CA GLN A 86 15.46 17.20 -6.94
C GLN A 86 15.86 15.71 -6.87
N GLU A 87 16.39 15.23 -5.75
CA GLU A 87 16.79 13.83 -5.60
C GLU A 87 15.61 12.82 -5.59
N PRO A 88 14.43 13.13 -5.01
CA PRO A 88 13.23 12.32 -5.18
C PRO A 88 12.69 12.32 -6.62
N ASP A 89 11.95 11.27 -6.99
CA ASP A 89 11.33 11.14 -8.32
C ASP A 89 10.06 11.97 -8.48
N LEU A 90 9.46 12.40 -7.37
CA LEU A 90 8.37 13.39 -7.31
C LEU A 90 8.41 14.10 -5.96
N THR A 91 8.41 15.43 -5.98
CA THR A 91 8.47 16.28 -4.79
C THR A 91 7.23 17.17 -4.65
N MET A 92 6.67 17.21 -3.44
CA MET A 92 5.47 17.99 -3.12
C MET A 92 5.66 18.88 -1.88
N VAL A 93 5.12 20.11 -1.92
CA VAL A 93 5.13 21.05 -0.79
C VAL A 93 3.75 21.67 -0.52
N ASN A 94 3.57 22.26 0.67
CA ASN A 94 2.39 23.07 0.97
C ASN A 94 2.65 24.53 0.60
N LEU A 95 1.95 25.05 -0.40
CA LEU A 95 2.03 26.45 -0.80
C LEU A 95 0.93 27.25 -0.07
N GLU A 96 1.30 27.84 1.05
CA GLU A 96 0.44 28.50 2.01
C GLU A 96 0.30 30.00 1.70
N THR A 97 -0.26 30.28 0.53
CA THR A 97 -0.42 31.65 0.02
C THR A 97 -1.47 31.68 -1.08
N ALA A 98 -2.05 32.84 -1.41
CA ALA A 98 -2.76 33.03 -2.67
C ALA A 98 -1.78 33.40 -3.81
N ILE A 99 -2.06 33.01 -5.06
CA ILE A 99 -1.30 33.45 -6.24
C ILE A 99 -2.08 34.54 -6.98
N THR A 100 -1.72 35.79 -6.71
CA THR A 100 -2.35 36.99 -7.31
C THR A 100 -1.44 38.21 -7.13
N ALA A 101 -1.46 39.13 -8.12
CA ALA A 101 -0.77 40.41 -8.03
C ALA A 101 -1.64 41.48 -7.34
N ASP A 102 -2.93 41.54 -7.69
CA ASP A 102 -3.80 42.70 -7.42
C ASP A 102 -5.13 42.34 -6.71
N GLY A 103 -5.30 41.10 -6.22
CA GLY A 103 -6.53 40.71 -5.53
C GLY A 103 -6.88 41.55 -4.30
N VAL A 104 -8.17 41.57 -3.94
CA VAL A 104 -8.68 42.18 -2.70
C VAL A 104 -8.64 41.16 -1.56
N ARG A 105 -8.16 41.57 -0.39
CA ARG A 105 -8.15 40.72 0.82
C ARG A 105 -9.59 40.30 1.18
N ASP A 106 -9.81 39.01 1.34
CA ASP A 106 -11.06 38.47 1.89
C ASP A 106 -11.08 38.73 3.41
N PRO A 107 -12.21 39.13 4.00
CA PRO A 107 -12.32 39.26 5.43
C PRO A 107 -12.01 37.95 6.18
N LYS A 108 -11.24 38.06 7.27
CA LYS A 108 -10.87 36.95 8.16
C LYS A 108 -11.48 37.13 9.56
N GLU A 109 -12.74 37.51 9.62
CA GLU A 109 -13.43 37.91 10.85
C GLU A 109 -13.63 36.77 11.86
N LEU A 110 -13.43 35.51 11.44
CA LEU A 110 -13.48 34.35 12.33
C LEU A 110 -12.16 34.14 13.08
N GLU A 111 -11.06 34.74 12.61
CA GLU A 111 -9.77 34.75 13.30
C GLU A 111 -9.71 35.82 14.40
N VAL A 112 -8.80 35.60 15.36
CA VAL A 112 -8.44 36.61 16.38
C VAL A 112 -7.85 37.83 15.68
N PRO A 113 -8.35 39.07 15.92
CA PRO A 113 -7.95 40.26 15.16
C PRO A 113 -6.44 40.47 15.00
N ASP A 114 -5.65 40.25 16.07
CA ASP A 114 -4.20 40.47 16.08
C ASP A 114 -3.38 39.31 15.46
N GLN A 115 -4.05 38.24 15.04
CA GLN A 115 -3.43 37.05 14.43
C GLN A 115 -3.73 36.94 12.94
N ARG A 116 -4.36 37.96 12.33
CA ARG A 116 -4.79 37.91 10.93
C ARG A 116 -3.65 38.18 9.97
N TYR A 117 -3.36 37.20 9.13
CA TYR A 117 -2.39 37.29 8.05
C TYR A 117 -3.03 36.97 6.70
N TRP A 118 -2.60 37.72 5.68
CA TRP A 118 -3.01 37.54 4.29
C TRP A 118 -1.79 37.38 3.43
N TYR A 119 -1.47 36.16 3.01
CA TYR A 119 -0.35 35.82 2.16
C TYR A 119 -0.76 35.88 0.68
N ARG A 120 0.04 36.62 -0.11
CA ARG A 120 0.04 36.51 -1.57
C ARG A 120 1.45 36.40 -2.10
N ALA A 121 1.56 35.76 -3.26
CA ALA A 121 2.74 35.77 -4.09
C ALA A 121 2.33 35.95 -5.56
N PRO A 122 3.19 36.51 -6.42
CA PRO A 122 2.92 36.55 -7.84
C PRO A 122 3.20 35.16 -8.47
N PRO A 123 2.75 34.88 -9.70
CA PRO A 123 2.91 33.56 -10.35
C PRO A 123 4.36 33.04 -10.43
N GLN A 124 5.35 33.94 -10.43
CA GLN A 124 6.78 33.64 -10.40
C GLN A 124 7.19 32.74 -9.22
N ALA A 125 6.41 32.71 -8.15
CA ALA A 125 6.60 31.76 -7.05
C ALA A 125 6.55 30.30 -7.53
N LEU A 126 5.66 29.98 -8.48
CA LEU A 126 5.57 28.64 -9.05
C LEU A 126 6.78 28.34 -9.95
N ASP A 127 7.28 29.33 -10.70
CA ASP A 127 8.47 29.16 -11.54
C ASP A 127 9.73 28.93 -10.69
N LEU A 128 9.88 29.63 -9.56
CA LEU A 128 10.98 29.40 -8.62
C LEU A 128 10.91 27.98 -8.02
N LEU A 129 9.72 27.52 -7.66
CA LEU A 129 9.52 26.18 -7.10
C LEU A 129 9.83 25.09 -8.13
N ASP A 130 9.42 25.27 -9.38
CA ASP A 130 9.75 24.37 -10.50
C ASP A 130 11.27 24.25 -10.69
N ARG A 131 11.97 25.38 -10.84
CA ARG A 131 13.44 25.39 -10.97
C ARG A 131 14.15 24.78 -9.76
N SER A 132 13.49 24.78 -8.60
CA SER A 132 14.00 24.17 -7.37
C SER A 132 13.69 22.67 -7.23
N GLY A 133 12.99 22.07 -8.19
CA GLY A 133 12.65 20.64 -8.21
C GLY A 133 11.36 20.27 -7.49
N VAL A 134 10.38 21.18 -7.43
CA VAL A 134 9.04 20.88 -6.89
C VAL A 134 8.07 20.58 -8.02
N ASP A 135 7.48 19.40 -8.02
CA ASP A 135 6.54 18.94 -9.06
C ASP A 135 5.09 19.27 -8.73
N VAL A 136 4.74 19.27 -7.43
CA VAL A 136 3.36 19.42 -6.96
C VAL A 136 3.29 20.39 -5.78
N VAL A 137 2.31 21.28 -5.78
CA VAL A 137 1.96 22.09 -4.61
C VAL A 137 0.51 21.84 -4.23
N THR A 138 0.25 21.69 -2.93
CA THR A 138 -1.11 21.84 -2.41
C THR A 138 -1.34 23.29 -2.00
N MET A 139 -2.52 23.80 -2.36
CA MET A 139 -3.07 25.05 -1.83
C MET A 139 -4.36 24.80 -1.03
N ALA A 140 -4.63 23.54 -0.68
CA ALA A 140 -5.64 23.21 0.33
C ALA A 140 -5.09 23.48 1.73
N ASN A 141 -5.08 24.75 2.09
CA ASN A 141 -4.70 25.26 3.40
C ASN A 141 -5.52 26.51 3.73
N ASN A 142 -5.33 27.03 4.93
CA ASN A 142 -6.06 28.18 5.45
C ASN A 142 -5.68 29.52 4.79
N HIS A 143 -4.63 29.57 3.96
CA HIS A 143 -4.20 30.78 3.24
C HIS A 143 -4.48 30.76 1.72
N GLY A 144 -4.93 29.62 1.19
CA GLY A 144 -5.17 29.43 -0.24
C GLY A 144 -6.26 30.33 -0.86
N ALA A 145 -7.05 31.02 -0.03
CA ALA A 145 -8.11 31.92 -0.45
C ALA A 145 -8.07 33.31 0.23
N ASP A 146 -6.91 33.72 0.76
CA ASP A 146 -6.70 35.01 1.43
C ASP A 146 -7.19 36.22 0.61
N TYR A 147 -7.17 36.12 -0.71
CA TYR A 147 -7.54 37.21 -1.62
C TYR A 147 -8.89 36.98 -2.32
N GLY A 148 -9.77 36.23 -1.66
CA GLY A 148 -11.18 36.11 -2.02
C GLY A 148 -11.41 35.37 -3.34
N PRO A 149 -12.64 35.44 -3.88
CA PRO A 149 -12.98 34.78 -5.14
C PRO A 149 -12.13 35.25 -6.33
N GLU A 150 -11.73 36.53 -6.37
CA GLU A 150 -10.90 37.10 -7.44
C GLU A 150 -9.45 36.55 -7.37
N GLY A 151 -8.84 36.58 -6.18
CA GLY A 151 -7.50 36.03 -5.98
C GLY A 151 -7.45 34.51 -6.20
N LEU A 152 -8.50 33.79 -5.85
CA LEU A 152 -8.62 32.36 -6.18
C LEU A 152 -8.77 32.14 -7.70
N ALA A 153 -9.52 33.00 -8.40
CA ALA A 153 -9.64 32.91 -9.85
C ALA A 153 -8.30 33.18 -10.55
N ASP A 154 -7.50 34.11 -10.05
CA ASP A 154 -6.12 34.34 -10.50
C ASP A 154 -5.24 33.13 -10.23
N THR A 155 -5.33 32.57 -9.03
CA THR A 155 -4.58 31.36 -8.65
C THR A 155 -4.90 30.21 -9.60
N LEU A 156 -6.18 29.95 -9.87
CA LEU A 156 -6.62 28.92 -10.82
C LEU A 156 -6.16 29.21 -12.26
N ARG A 157 -5.94 30.47 -12.63
CA ARG A 157 -5.42 30.88 -13.95
C ARG A 157 -3.91 30.64 -14.04
N ALA A 158 -3.17 30.99 -13.00
CA ALA A 158 -1.73 30.71 -12.90
C ALA A 158 -1.47 29.19 -12.91
N ALA A 159 -2.24 28.44 -12.12
CA ALA A 159 -2.16 26.98 -12.05
C ALA A 159 -2.32 26.25 -13.39
N ARG A 160 -3.08 26.82 -14.35
CA ARG A 160 -3.26 26.22 -15.69
C ARG A 160 -2.03 26.32 -16.58
N HIS A 161 -1.17 27.31 -16.33
CA HIS A 161 0.02 27.59 -17.15
C HIS A 161 1.31 27.25 -16.40
N SER A 162 1.21 26.80 -15.14
CA SER A 162 2.36 26.49 -14.32
C SER A 162 2.96 25.14 -14.69
N PRO A 163 4.30 25.01 -14.71
CA PRO A 163 4.96 23.71 -14.78
C PRO A 163 4.75 22.87 -13.51
N VAL A 164 4.54 23.53 -12.35
CA VAL A 164 4.19 22.87 -11.09
C VAL A 164 2.70 22.56 -11.04
N ARG A 165 2.34 21.33 -10.69
CA ARG A 165 0.94 20.96 -10.52
C ARG A 165 0.37 21.55 -9.23
N VAL A 166 -0.67 22.37 -9.35
CA VAL A 166 -1.43 22.87 -8.18
C VAL A 166 -2.64 21.97 -7.90
N VAL A 167 -2.80 21.55 -6.65
CA VAL A 167 -3.94 20.73 -6.17
C VAL A 167 -4.62 21.33 -4.94
N GLY A 168 -5.83 20.84 -4.62
CA GLY A 168 -6.52 21.20 -3.37
C GLY A 168 -7.41 22.45 -3.43
N ILE A 169 -7.50 23.08 -4.61
CA ILE A 169 -8.40 24.19 -4.91
C ILE A 169 -9.13 23.92 -6.22
N GLY A 170 -10.30 24.53 -6.43
CA GLY A 170 -11.04 24.31 -7.67
C GLY A 170 -12.13 25.33 -7.93
N ARG A 171 -12.63 25.31 -9.18
CA ARG A 171 -13.79 26.10 -9.62
C ARG A 171 -15.12 25.65 -8.99
N ASP A 172 -15.12 24.44 -8.46
CA ASP A 172 -16.20 23.79 -7.74
C ASP A 172 -15.61 22.69 -6.85
N ARG A 173 -16.45 22.08 -6.03
CA ARG A 173 -16.08 20.99 -5.12
C ARG A 173 -15.52 19.77 -5.84
N ALA A 174 -16.04 19.42 -7.00
CA ALA A 174 -15.55 18.25 -7.72
C ALA A 174 -14.11 18.47 -8.17
N ALA A 175 -13.82 19.65 -8.75
CA ALA A 175 -12.49 20.06 -9.13
C ALA A 175 -11.53 20.16 -7.94
N ALA A 176 -11.95 20.77 -6.83
CA ALA A 176 -11.09 20.95 -5.65
C ALA A 176 -10.66 19.61 -5.02
N PHE A 177 -11.54 18.61 -5.00
CA PHE A 177 -11.26 17.27 -4.47
C PHE A 177 -10.73 16.28 -5.51
N THR A 178 -10.53 16.69 -6.76
CA THR A 178 -9.99 15.80 -7.79
C THR A 178 -8.52 15.49 -7.47
N PRO A 179 -8.14 14.21 -7.29
CA PRO A 179 -6.75 13.87 -7.06
C PRO A 179 -5.92 14.10 -8.32
N TYR A 180 -4.69 14.56 -8.14
CA TYR A 180 -3.72 14.56 -9.23
C TYR A 180 -3.20 13.14 -9.45
N ARG A 181 -3.34 12.64 -10.68
CA ARG A 181 -2.85 11.32 -11.07
C ARG A 181 -1.65 11.45 -11.98
N VAL A 182 -0.61 10.69 -11.66
CA VAL A 182 0.65 10.67 -12.41
C VAL A 182 1.27 9.29 -12.36
N SER A 183 2.05 8.91 -13.37
CA SER A 183 2.86 7.69 -13.35
C SER A 183 4.34 8.05 -13.27
N VAL A 184 5.02 7.56 -12.24
CA VAL A 184 6.46 7.75 -12.01
C VAL A 184 7.11 6.39 -12.01
N HIS A 185 8.06 6.14 -12.91
CA HIS A 185 8.71 4.83 -13.08
C HIS A 185 7.73 3.64 -13.10
N HIS A 186 6.63 3.78 -13.86
CA HIS A 186 5.54 2.80 -13.96
C HIS A 186 4.76 2.52 -12.65
N THR A 187 4.92 3.35 -11.62
CA THR A 187 4.07 3.38 -10.43
C THR A 187 3.04 4.48 -10.59
N ARG A 188 1.75 4.13 -10.52
CA ARG A 188 0.67 5.11 -10.60
C ARG A 188 0.45 5.72 -9.22
N LEU A 189 0.38 7.03 -9.14
CA LEU A 189 0.14 7.80 -7.92
C LEU A 189 -1.20 8.53 -8.05
N ALA A 190 -1.95 8.61 -6.96
CA ALA A 190 -3.12 9.47 -6.81
C ALA A 190 -2.91 10.38 -5.59
N VAL A 191 -2.66 11.67 -5.85
CA VAL A 191 -2.37 12.68 -4.82
C VAL A 191 -3.63 13.46 -4.47
N PHE A 192 -4.11 13.29 -3.26
CA PHE A 192 -5.23 14.00 -2.67
C PHE A 192 -4.71 15.12 -1.76
N ALA A 193 -5.38 16.26 -1.80
CA ALA A 193 -5.07 17.39 -0.94
C ALA A 193 -6.33 17.92 -0.26
N ALA A 194 -6.23 18.29 1.02
CA ALA A 194 -7.33 18.91 1.73
C ALA A 194 -6.87 19.77 2.92
N ASP A 195 -7.75 20.66 3.35
CA ASP A 195 -7.59 21.51 4.53
C ASP A 195 -8.55 21.07 5.65
N ALA A 196 -8.01 20.77 6.82
CA ALA A 196 -8.79 20.38 8.01
C ALA A 196 -8.75 21.45 9.12
N THR A 197 -8.17 22.61 8.85
CA THR A 197 -8.07 23.71 9.80
C THR A 197 -9.41 24.44 9.96
N PRO A 198 -9.59 25.24 11.03
CA PRO A 198 -10.73 26.15 11.13
C PRO A 198 -10.86 27.06 9.92
N ARG A 199 -12.04 27.65 9.77
CA ARG A 199 -12.33 28.56 8.66
C ARG A 199 -11.90 29.97 9.03
N GLU A 200 -11.21 30.66 8.14
CA GLU A 200 -10.69 32.01 8.41
C GLU A 200 -11.74 33.12 8.28
N GLY A 201 -12.69 32.97 7.35
CA GLY A 201 -13.76 33.96 7.11
C GLY A 201 -15.13 33.36 6.78
N ALA A 202 -16.17 34.18 6.81
CA ALA A 202 -17.54 33.76 6.46
C ALA A 202 -17.74 33.61 4.93
N SER A 203 -16.86 34.19 4.11
CA SER A 203 -16.91 34.09 2.65
C SER A 203 -16.98 32.65 2.15
N ALA A 204 -17.75 32.37 1.09
CA ALA A 204 -17.90 31.01 0.56
C ALA A 204 -16.60 30.43 0.01
N VAL A 205 -15.62 31.28 -0.37
CA VAL A 205 -14.36 30.87 -1.01
C VAL A 205 -13.51 29.91 -0.15
N TRP A 206 -13.65 29.99 1.17
CA TRP A 206 -12.94 29.13 2.13
C TRP A 206 -13.37 27.66 2.09
N GLU A 207 -14.41 27.31 1.32
CA GLU A 207 -14.82 25.93 1.06
C GLU A 207 -15.49 25.79 -0.31
N ALA A 208 -14.95 24.93 -1.17
CA ALA A 208 -15.52 24.67 -2.49
C ALA A 208 -16.96 24.13 -2.41
N GLY A 209 -17.88 24.88 -2.98
CA GLY A 209 -19.30 24.49 -3.09
C GLY A 209 -19.56 23.65 -4.33
N ALA A 210 -20.79 23.12 -4.45
CA ALA A 210 -21.15 22.27 -5.60
C ALA A 210 -20.96 22.96 -6.97
N ARG A 211 -21.05 24.29 -7.01
CA ARG A 211 -20.91 25.12 -8.21
C ARG A 211 -20.14 26.43 -7.94
N THR A 212 -19.44 26.52 -6.81
CA THR A 212 -18.72 27.73 -6.41
C THR A 212 -17.26 27.39 -6.13
N PRO A 213 -16.33 28.26 -6.52
CA PRO A 213 -14.91 28.00 -6.34
C PRO A 213 -14.55 27.99 -4.86
N GLY A 214 -13.48 27.27 -4.51
CA GLY A 214 -12.94 27.29 -3.17
C GLY A 214 -11.89 26.23 -2.90
N ILE A 215 -11.56 26.11 -1.63
CA ILE A 215 -10.60 25.15 -1.08
C ILE A 215 -11.27 23.79 -0.84
N ALA A 216 -10.52 22.70 -1.04
CA ALA A 216 -10.90 21.35 -0.63
C ALA A 216 -10.86 21.19 0.91
N ALA A 217 -11.85 21.75 1.60
CA ALA A 217 -11.90 21.73 3.06
C ALA A 217 -12.65 20.50 3.62
N VAL A 218 -12.15 19.93 4.71
CA VAL A 218 -12.64 18.71 5.41
C VAL A 218 -12.90 18.95 6.89
N ARG A 219 -13.63 20.01 7.21
CA ARG A 219 -13.84 20.51 8.60
C ARG A 219 -14.91 19.74 9.39
N ASP A 220 -15.77 18.99 8.71
CA ASP A 220 -16.88 18.25 9.30
C ASP A 220 -16.95 16.81 8.78
N ARG A 221 -17.87 16.01 9.35
CA ARG A 221 -18.03 14.59 9.01
C ARG A 221 -18.41 14.37 7.54
N ALA A 222 -19.23 15.23 6.95
CA ALA A 222 -19.68 15.10 5.57
C ALA A 222 -18.58 15.49 4.58
N SER A 223 -17.85 16.57 4.84
CA SER A 223 -16.71 17.01 4.03
C SER A 223 -15.52 16.05 4.14
N PHE A 224 -15.12 15.63 5.34
CA PHE A 224 -14.11 14.58 5.52
C PHE A 224 -14.55 13.25 4.88
N GLY A 225 -15.84 12.90 4.98
CA GLY A 225 -16.41 11.74 4.31
C GLY A 225 -16.26 11.77 2.78
N ARG A 226 -16.14 12.95 2.14
CA ARG A 226 -15.85 13.05 0.70
C ARG A 226 -14.44 12.62 0.38
N LEU A 227 -13.45 13.09 1.14
CA LEU A 227 -12.06 12.67 1.00
C LEU A 227 -11.94 11.15 1.15
N LEU A 228 -12.56 10.58 2.19
CA LEU A 228 -12.56 9.12 2.38
C LEU A 228 -13.24 8.34 1.25
N ARG A 229 -14.28 8.90 0.61
CA ARG A 229 -14.88 8.28 -0.59
C ARG A 229 -13.98 8.38 -1.80
N GLY A 230 -13.27 9.50 -1.97
CA GLY A 230 -12.26 9.67 -3.03
C GLY A 230 -11.15 8.62 -2.92
N LEU A 231 -10.63 8.41 -1.71
CA LEU A 231 -9.62 7.38 -1.42
C LEU A 231 -10.13 5.96 -1.73
N ARG A 232 -11.32 5.60 -1.23
CA ARG A 232 -11.91 4.27 -1.51
C ARG A 232 -12.26 4.03 -2.98
N ALA A 233 -12.40 5.10 -3.76
CA ALA A 233 -12.67 5.04 -5.19
C ALA A 233 -11.39 5.13 -6.04
N ALA A 234 -10.21 5.33 -5.42
CA ALA A 234 -8.95 5.20 -6.12
C ALA A 234 -8.76 3.77 -6.61
N ASP A 235 -8.03 3.62 -7.72
CA ASP A 235 -7.70 2.32 -8.25
C ASP A 235 -6.79 1.59 -7.25
N PRO A 236 -7.05 0.32 -6.88
CA PRO A 236 -6.18 -0.44 -5.98
C PRO A 236 -4.72 -0.55 -6.44
N ASP A 237 -4.45 -0.37 -7.74
CA ASP A 237 -3.09 -0.34 -8.31
C ASP A 237 -2.44 1.06 -8.26
N GLU A 238 -3.14 2.08 -7.76
CA GLU A 238 -2.60 3.42 -7.48
C GLU A 238 -2.10 3.52 -6.05
N VAL A 239 -0.93 4.13 -5.87
CA VAL A 239 -0.46 4.58 -4.54
C VAL A 239 -1.21 5.85 -4.17
N ALA A 240 -2.01 5.79 -3.12
CA ALA A 240 -2.81 6.91 -2.64
C ALA A 240 -2.01 7.76 -1.63
N VAL A 241 -1.65 8.97 -2.06
CA VAL A 241 -0.94 9.97 -1.25
C VAL A 241 -1.95 11.02 -0.79
N VAL A 242 -1.99 11.32 0.51
CA VAL A 242 -2.82 12.37 1.08
C VAL A 242 -1.92 13.44 1.69
N TYR A 243 -2.01 14.66 1.19
CA TYR A 243 -1.36 15.82 1.79
C TYR A 243 -2.42 16.68 2.50
N LEU A 244 -2.35 16.77 3.82
CA LEU A 244 -3.42 17.35 4.65
C LEU A 244 -2.88 18.50 5.52
N HIS A 245 -3.50 19.67 5.39
CA HIS A 245 -3.19 20.82 6.23
C HIS A 245 -4.07 20.77 7.50
N TRP A 246 -3.49 20.52 8.69
CA TRP A 246 -4.28 20.12 9.88
C TRP A 246 -3.58 20.32 11.23
N GLY A 247 -4.29 20.05 12.32
CA GLY A 247 -3.71 20.02 13.66
C GLY A 247 -3.75 21.38 14.34
N ILE A 248 -2.90 21.53 15.36
CA ILE A 248 -2.87 22.71 16.24
C ILE A 248 -1.48 23.33 16.11
N GLN A 249 -1.43 24.62 15.78
CA GLN A 249 -0.17 25.37 15.65
C GLN A 249 0.73 25.18 16.89
N GLU A 250 2.03 25.06 16.63
CA GLU A 250 3.13 24.92 17.60
C GLU A 250 3.09 23.66 18.50
N ARG A 251 2.10 22.78 18.32
CA ARG A 251 2.01 21.56 19.11
C ARG A 251 2.92 20.47 18.53
N SER A 252 3.99 20.10 19.24
CA SER A 252 4.96 19.10 18.75
C SER A 252 4.47 17.65 18.71
N CYS A 253 3.35 17.33 19.37
CA CYS A 253 2.74 16.00 19.35
C CYS A 253 1.34 16.03 18.71
N PRO A 254 1.00 15.06 17.85
CA PRO A 254 -0.25 15.08 17.11
C PRO A 254 -1.46 15.00 18.06
N SER A 255 -2.45 15.85 17.79
CA SER A 255 -3.68 15.94 18.54
C SER A 255 -4.53 14.66 18.39
N PRO A 256 -5.46 14.39 19.33
CA PRO A 256 -6.39 13.25 19.18
C PRO A 256 -7.22 13.31 17.88
N VAL A 257 -7.52 14.50 17.37
CA VAL A 257 -8.24 14.68 16.10
C VAL A 257 -7.36 14.24 14.93
N GLN A 258 -6.11 14.72 14.86
CA GLN A 258 -5.15 14.30 13.82
C GLN A 258 -4.99 12.78 13.78
N ARG A 259 -4.82 12.13 14.94
CA ARG A 259 -4.69 10.66 15.00
C ARG A 259 -5.94 9.94 14.48
N ARG A 260 -7.13 10.36 14.90
CA ARG A 260 -8.39 9.76 14.41
C ARG A 260 -8.54 9.91 12.90
N MET A 261 -8.17 11.08 12.36
CA MET A 261 -8.19 11.32 10.93
C MET A 261 -7.15 10.46 10.20
N ALA A 262 -5.92 10.34 10.70
CA ALA A 262 -4.89 9.46 10.15
C ALA A 262 -5.35 8.00 10.07
N HIS A 263 -5.93 7.47 11.16
CA HIS A 263 -6.51 6.12 11.18
C HIS A 263 -7.64 5.95 10.16
N ALA A 264 -8.50 6.96 9.99
CA ALA A 264 -9.59 6.90 9.02
C ALA A 264 -9.10 6.96 7.57
N LEU A 265 -8.04 7.74 7.29
CA LEU A 265 -7.40 7.81 5.97
C LEU A 265 -6.70 6.49 5.64
N ALA A 266 -5.92 5.93 6.57
CA ALA A 266 -5.29 4.62 6.44
C ALA A 266 -6.34 3.53 6.17
N ALA A 267 -7.42 3.50 6.96
CA ALA A 267 -8.52 2.55 6.76
C ALA A 267 -9.32 2.76 5.46
N ALA A 268 -9.19 3.93 4.81
CA ALA A 268 -9.80 4.23 3.52
C ALA A 268 -8.88 3.92 2.34
N GLY A 269 -7.66 3.43 2.58
CA GLY A 269 -6.70 3.02 1.55
C GLY A 269 -5.59 4.03 1.25
N ALA A 270 -5.31 4.99 2.14
CA ALA A 270 -4.13 5.84 1.97
C ALA A 270 -2.83 5.05 2.23
N ASP A 271 -1.86 5.15 1.34
CA ASP A 271 -0.53 4.55 1.48
C ASP A 271 0.45 5.52 2.18
N VAL A 272 0.32 6.81 1.88
CA VAL A 272 1.15 7.88 2.45
C VAL A 272 0.25 9.05 2.89
N VAL A 273 0.37 9.48 4.14
CA VAL A 273 -0.32 10.66 4.69
C VAL A 273 0.74 11.65 5.19
N VAL A 274 0.73 12.87 4.66
CA VAL A 274 1.67 13.94 5.00
C VAL A 274 0.90 15.14 5.53
N GLY A 275 1.36 15.69 6.64
CA GLY A 275 0.72 16.77 7.37
C GLY A 275 1.54 18.06 7.43
N THR A 276 0.84 19.20 7.47
CA THR A 276 1.39 20.56 7.66
C THR A 276 0.53 21.37 8.63
N HIS A 277 0.64 22.72 8.67
CA HIS A 277 -0.08 23.69 9.52
C HIS A 277 0.45 23.86 10.94
N THR A 278 1.07 22.82 11.51
CA THR A 278 1.55 22.91 12.90
C THR A 278 2.72 23.88 13.06
N HIS A 279 3.35 24.33 11.96
CA HIS A 279 4.59 25.15 11.90
C HIS A 279 5.80 24.57 12.64
N VAL A 280 5.63 23.45 13.35
CA VAL A 280 6.67 22.63 13.97
C VAL A 280 6.62 21.22 13.41
N GLN A 281 7.76 20.54 13.43
CA GLN A 281 7.83 19.12 13.12
C GLN A 281 7.02 18.31 14.15
N GLN A 282 6.27 17.33 13.66
CA GLN A 282 5.63 16.29 14.45
C GLN A 282 6.16 14.92 14.01
N GLY A 283 5.89 13.89 14.81
CA GLY A 283 6.40 12.54 14.55
C GLY A 283 5.91 11.95 13.22
N ALA A 284 6.79 11.13 12.62
CA ALA A 284 6.52 10.37 11.40
C ALA A 284 6.93 8.89 11.54
N GLY A 285 6.31 8.03 10.76
CA GLY A 285 6.50 6.59 10.79
C GLY A 285 5.27 5.83 10.27
N TRP A 286 5.15 4.56 10.62
CA TRP A 286 4.11 3.69 10.08
C TRP A 286 2.93 3.52 11.03
N LEU A 287 1.73 3.60 10.44
CA LEU A 287 0.45 3.28 11.06
C LEU A 287 -0.11 2.02 10.38
N GLY A 288 0.34 0.85 10.83
CA GLY A 288 0.19 -0.37 10.04
C GLY A 288 1.01 -0.25 8.76
N ASP A 289 0.38 -0.43 7.60
CA ASP A 289 1.06 -0.34 6.29
C ASP A 289 1.15 1.10 5.75
N THR A 290 0.35 2.04 6.29
CA THR A 290 0.33 3.44 5.87
C THR A 290 1.49 4.22 6.49
N TYR A 291 2.29 4.90 5.68
CA TYR A 291 3.25 5.87 6.18
C TYR A 291 2.53 7.18 6.56
N VAL A 292 2.79 7.71 7.76
CA VAL A 292 2.19 8.95 8.26
C VAL A 292 3.30 9.87 8.74
N ALA A 293 3.33 11.10 8.24
CA ALA A 293 4.07 12.21 8.80
C ALA A 293 3.07 13.27 9.27
N TYR A 294 2.95 13.48 10.58
CA TYR A 294 1.86 14.32 11.12
C TYR A 294 2.04 15.83 10.87
N GLY A 295 3.27 16.31 10.75
CA GLY A 295 3.58 17.73 10.61
C GLY A 295 5.03 17.90 10.16
N LEU A 296 5.25 18.53 9.00
CA LEU A 296 6.60 18.80 8.47
C LEU A 296 7.19 20.13 8.95
N GLY A 297 6.35 21.00 9.53
CA GLY A 297 6.72 22.34 9.96
C GLY A 297 6.88 23.33 8.80
N ASN A 298 7.54 24.44 9.07
CA ASN A 298 7.86 25.46 8.08
C ASN A 298 8.96 24.99 7.11
N PHE A 299 8.99 25.47 5.87
CA PHE A 299 10.06 25.19 4.89
C PHE A 299 10.67 26.45 4.28
N VAL A 300 9.86 27.29 3.62
CA VAL A 300 10.25 28.65 3.20
C VAL A 300 9.38 29.63 3.99
N TRP A 301 9.97 30.26 5.00
CA TRP A 301 9.22 30.97 6.04
C TRP A 301 10.05 32.08 6.66
N TYR A 302 9.44 33.17 7.11
CA TYR A 302 10.19 34.20 7.83
C TYR A 302 10.71 33.65 9.17
N VAL A 303 11.94 34.01 9.53
CA VAL A 303 12.50 33.60 10.82
C VAL A 303 11.98 34.52 11.92
N ASN A 304 11.16 33.96 12.80
CA ASN A 304 10.91 34.50 14.12
C ASN A 304 10.72 33.38 15.16
N HIS A 305 10.26 32.20 14.75
CA HIS A 305 10.10 31.00 15.59
C HIS A 305 10.30 29.71 14.76
N HIS A 306 10.76 28.62 15.40
CA HIS A 306 10.85 27.25 14.84
C HIS A 306 11.63 27.07 13.50
N PRO A 307 12.97 27.22 13.49
CA PRO A 307 13.77 27.16 12.27
C PRO A 307 14.11 25.73 11.79
N ASP A 308 13.80 24.69 12.58
CA ASP A 308 14.07 23.30 12.22
C ASP A 308 13.17 22.85 11.06
N THR A 309 13.75 22.49 9.93
CA THR A 309 13.03 22.07 8.71
C THR A 309 13.74 20.93 7.98
N GLY A 310 13.24 20.52 6.81
CA GLY A 310 13.87 19.52 5.97
C GLY A 310 12.96 18.98 4.86
N VAL A 311 13.51 18.03 4.11
CA VAL A 311 12.78 17.26 3.10
C VAL A 311 12.63 15.83 3.61
N LEU A 312 11.39 15.39 3.78
CA LEU A 312 11.03 14.00 4.02
C LEU A 312 11.12 13.24 2.70
N ARG A 313 11.74 12.06 2.73
CA ARG A 313 11.79 11.12 1.61
C ARG A 313 11.12 9.84 2.02
N VAL A 314 10.19 9.37 1.19
CA VAL A 314 9.51 8.09 1.37
C VAL A 314 9.81 7.21 0.16
N ARG A 315 10.52 6.12 0.38
CA ARG A 315 10.80 5.13 -0.67
C ARG A 315 9.66 4.13 -0.75
N LEU A 316 9.15 3.96 -1.96
CA LEU A 316 8.17 2.97 -2.34
C LEU A 316 8.84 1.80 -3.07
N GLU A 317 8.41 0.58 -2.75
CA GLU A 317 8.75 -0.64 -3.48
C GLU A 317 7.46 -1.37 -3.85
N ASP A 318 7.23 -1.52 -5.16
CA ASP A 318 5.98 -2.04 -5.75
C ASP A 318 4.73 -1.36 -5.19
N GLY A 319 4.82 -0.03 -5.01
CA GLY A 319 3.73 0.81 -4.51
C GLY A 319 3.64 0.91 -2.98
N HIS A 320 4.44 0.16 -2.23
CA HIS A 320 4.38 0.18 -0.77
C HIS A 320 5.51 0.99 -0.14
N ALA A 321 5.21 1.84 0.83
CA ALA A 321 6.21 2.58 1.59
C ALA A 321 7.05 1.64 2.48
N VAL A 322 8.37 1.58 2.22
CA VAL A 322 9.30 0.65 2.90
C VAL A 322 10.39 1.34 3.71
N LEU A 323 10.72 2.60 3.39
CA LEU A 323 11.77 3.35 4.08
C LEU A 323 11.45 4.85 4.10
N ASP A 324 11.84 5.49 5.19
CA ASP A 324 11.87 6.94 5.32
C ASP A 324 13.30 7.46 5.54
N ASP A 325 13.58 8.63 4.96
CA ASP A 325 14.78 9.42 5.26
C ASP A 325 14.37 10.88 5.48
N TRP A 326 15.15 11.55 6.32
CA TRP A 326 14.97 12.97 6.62
C TRP A 326 16.24 13.70 6.24
N VAL A 327 16.12 14.64 5.30
CA VAL A 327 17.20 15.56 4.95
C VAL A 327 16.98 16.85 5.73
N PRO A 328 17.59 17.00 6.91
CA PRO A 328 17.34 18.16 7.75
C PRO A 328 17.96 19.42 7.16
N ALA A 329 17.29 20.53 7.39
CA ALA A 329 17.72 21.87 7.07
C ALA A 329 17.36 22.83 8.21
N GLU A 330 17.84 24.06 8.10
CA GLU A 330 17.54 25.16 9.01
C GLU A 330 17.14 26.39 8.21
N ILE A 331 15.99 26.98 8.55
CA ILE A 331 15.51 28.22 7.95
C ILE A 331 16.40 29.37 8.41
N GLN A 332 17.01 30.06 7.46
CA GLN A 332 17.88 31.21 7.71
C GLN A 332 17.10 32.52 7.79
N MET A 333 17.72 33.60 8.28
CA MET A 333 17.08 34.92 8.49
C MET A 333 16.25 35.47 7.30
N PHE A 334 16.58 35.09 6.06
CA PHE A 334 15.84 35.45 4.83
C PHE A 334 14.88 34.36 4.34
N GLY A 335 14.50 33.46 5.24
CA GLY A 335 13.53 32.38 5.08
C GLY A 335 13.91 31.22 4.18
N ARG A 336 15.14 31.20 3.67
CA ARG A 336 15.66 30.08 2.88
C ARG A 336 16.07 28.92 3.78
N PRO A 337 15.68 27.67 3.48
CA PRO A 337 16.20 26.50 4.17
C PRO A 337 17.64 26.19 3.71
N LEU A 338 18.56 26.02 4.65
CA LEU A 338 19.92 25.53 4.41
C LEU A 338 20.09 24.10 4.93
N PRO A 339 20.51 23.12 4.10
CA PRO A 339 20.79 21.77 4.55
C PRO A 339 21.80 21.74 5.72
N ARG A 340 21.51 20.90 6.73
CA ARG A 340 22.47 20.63 7.81
C ARG A 340 23.42 19.51 7.40
N HIS A 341 24.66 19.57 7.90
CA HIS A 341 25.71 18.59 7.61
C HIS A 341 26.35 18.02 8.88
N GLY A 342 27.13 16.93 8.74
CA GLY A 342 27.93 16.36 9.82
C GLY A 342 27.14 16.08 11.11
N ARG A 343 27.65 16.59 12.24
CA ARG A 343 27.05 16.38 13.57
C ARG A 343 25.67 17.03 13.70
N GLU A 344 25.46 18.20 13.09
CA GLU A 344 24.18 18.89 13.14
C GLU A 344 23.09 18.12 12.38
N ARG A 345 23.44 17.53 11.23
CA ARG A 345 22.55 16.62 10.50
C ARG A 345 22.14 15.44 11.39
N ALA A 346 23.12 14.76 11.99
CA ALA A 346 22.86 13.60 12.84
C ALA A 346 21.95 13.95 14.04
N ALA A 347 22.20 15.10 14.68
CA ALA A 347 21.38 15.58 15.79
C ALA A 347 19.95 15.92 15.36
N ALA A 348 19.77 16.60 14.22
CA ALA A 348 18.45 16.93 13.69
C ALA A 348 17.65 15.68 13.30
N VAL A 349 18.28 14.70 12.65
CA VAL A 349 17.64 13.40 12.34
C VAL A 349 17.24 12.65 13.62
N ALA A 350 18.09 12.68 14.66
CA ALA A 350 17.77 12.05 15.95
C ALA A 350 16.58 12.74 16.63
N ARG A 351 16.52 14.07 16.63
CA ARG A 351 15.36 14.84 17.14
C ARG A 351 14.09 14.47 16.38
N TRP A 352 14.12 14.50 15.05
CA TRP A 352 12.97 14.15 14.22
C TRP A 352 12.48 12.71 14.49
N ARG A 353 13.39 11.73 14.57
CA ARG A 353 13.05 10.34 14.93
C ARG A 353 12.44 10.22 16.33
N ALA A 354 12.88 11.02 17.29
CA ALA A 354 12.36 11.00 18.66
C ALA A 354 10.90 11.48 18.75
N LEU A 355 10.46 12.36 17.86
CA LEU A 355 9.06 12.82 17.79
C LEU A 355 8.06 11.68 17.52
N ARG A 356 8.54 10.55 16.97
CA ARG A 356 7.74 9.35 16.72
C ARG A 356 7.07 8.79 17.99
N ALA A 357 7.76 8.84 19.12
CA ALA A 357 7.29 8.25 20.37
C ALA A 357 5.92 8.80 20.78
N CYS A 358 5.75 10.12 20.72
CA CYS A 358 4.46 10.72 21.01
C CYS A 358 3.49 10.70 19.83
N ALA A 359 3.88 10.27 18.63
CA ALA A 359 2.96 10.11 17.50
C ALA A 359 2.20 8.77 17.51
N GLY A 360 2.71 7.78 18.26
CA GLY A 360 2.14 6.43 18.27
C GLY A 360 2.32 5.70 16.95
N LEU A 361 3.44 5.96 16.26
CA LEU A 361 3.81 5.37 14.99
C LEU A 361 4.99 4.41 15.18
N ALA A 362 5.04 3.37 14.36
CA ALA A 362 6.17 2.44 14.32
C ALA A 362 7.33 3.01 13.48
N ALA A 363 8.56 2.59 13.78
CA ALA A 363 9.74 3.03 13.03
C ALA A 363 9.89 2.36 11.66
N ARG A 364 9.15 1.26 11.45
CA ARG A 364 9.06 0.46 10.23
C ARG A 364 7.60 0.00 10.09
N PRO A 365 7.13 -0.46 8.92
CA PRO A 365 5.76 -0.97 8.70
C PRO A 365 5.36 -2.18 9.59
N ASP A 366 6.24 -2.57 10.49
CA ASP A 366 6.63 -3.94 10.74
C ASP A 366 6.87 -4.14 12.25
N ASP A 367 6.50 -3.19 13.12
CA ASP A 367 6.36 -3.50 14.56
C ASP A 367 5.14 -4.41 14.75
N LEU A 368 5.35 -5.69 14.41
CA LEU A 368 4.42 -6.77 14.63
C LEU A 368 4.37 -7.08 16.13
N PRO A 369 3.20 -7.38 16.72
CA PRO A 369 3.16 -7.90 18.07
C PRO A 369 4.03 -9.15 18.20
N ALA A 370 4.66 -9.36 19.35
CA ALA A 370 5.53 -10.52 19.57
C ALA A 370 4.87 -11.85 19.14
N PHE A 371 5.69 -12.75 18.58
CA PHE A 371 5.27 -14.10 18.20
C PHE A 371 4.49 -14.77 19.34
N ARG A 372 3.38 -15.42 18.99
CA ARG A 372 2.62 -16.28 19.92
C ARG A 372 2.44 -17.65 19.31
N GLY A 373 3.00 -18.66 19.96
CA GLY A 373 2.77 -20.07 19.69
C GLY A 373 2.18 -20.77 20.92
N SER A 374 1.23 -21.68 20.71
CA SER A 374 0.63 -22.48 21.79
C SER A 374 0.26 -23.87 21.31
N VAL A 375 0.40 -24.86 22.19
CA VAL A 375 0.17 -26.27 21.90
C VAL A 375 -1.10 -26.74 22.60
N HIS A 376 -2.05 -27.28 21.82
CA HIS A 376 -3.35 -27.74 22.30
C HIS A 376 -3.56 -29.23 21.99
N ARG A 377 -4.46 -29.89 22.72
CA ARG A 377 -4.94 -31.23 22.35
C ARG A 377 -5.79 -31.15 21.08
N VAL A 378 -5.81 -32.23 20.31
CA VAL A 378 -6.70 -32.35 19.14
C VAL A 378 -7.98 -33.03 19.58
N ASP A 379 -9.11 -32.32 19.49
CA ASP A 379 -10.41 -32.81 19.96
C ASP A 379 -11.00 -33.84 18.99
N SER A 380 -10.81 -33.62 17.68
CA SER A 380 -11.21 -34.55 16.62
C SER A 380 -10.24 -34.50 15.44
N VAL A 381 -10.02 -35.65 14.79
CA VAL A 381 -9.30 -35.75 13.51
C VAL A 381 -10.34 -36.25 12.51
N VAL A 382 -10.59 -35.47 11.45
CA VAL A 382 -11.52 -35.85 10.37
C VAL A 382 -10.71 -36.63 9.32
N GLY A 383 -11.12 -37.85 8.96
CA GLY A 383 -10.48 -38.63 7.89
C GLY A 383 -10.35 -40.13 8.16
N ALA A 384 -9.70 -40.85 7.24
CA ALA A 384 -9.47 -42.30 7.26
C ALA A 384 -8.71 -42.78 8.53
N ARG A 385 -8.64 -44.10 8.78
CA ARG A 385 -7.87 -44.68 9.90
C ARG A 385 -6.37 -44.41 9.71
N CYS A 386 -5.88 -43.33 10.32
CA CYS A 386 -4.46 -42.96 10.31
C CYS A 386 -3.64 -43.91 11.17
N PRO A 387 -2.34 -44.06 10.89
CA PRO A 387 -1.44 -44.86 11.72
C PRO A 387 -1.20 -44.24 13.11
N VAL A 388 -1.59 -42.97 13.32
CA VAL A 388 -1.42 -42.25 14.59
C VAL A 388 -2.79 -41.77 15.09
N GLY A 389 -3.13 -42.12 16.33
CA GLY A 389 -4.35 -41.65 16.98
C GLY A 389 -4.25 -40.20 17.49
N ARG A 390 -5.41 -39.56 17.69
CA ARG A 390 -5.53 -38.14 18.09
C ARG A 390 -4.77 -37.82 19.39
N GLU A 391 -4.65 -38.78 20.30
CA GLU A 391 -3.94 -38.67 21.57
C GLU A 391 -2.44 -38.37 21.39
N HIS A 392 -1.87 -38.78 20.25
CA HIS A 392 -0.49 -38.56 19.87
C HIS A 392 -0.28 -37.33 18.97
N LEU A 393 -1.35 -36.61 18.62
CA LEU A 393 -1.31 -35.37 17.83
C LEU A 393 -1.53 -34.13 18.70
N ARG A 394 -1.06 -32.97 18.24
CA ARG A 394 -1.28 -31.65 18.86
C ARG A 394 -1.65 -30.63 17.80
N ALA A 395 -2.56 -29.72 18.17
CA ALA A 395 -2.88 -28.53 17.39
C ALA A 395 -1.99 -27.38 17.87
N LEU A 396 -1.13 -26.89 16.97
CA LEU A 396 -0.29 -25.72 17.15
C LEU A 396 -1.06 -24.49 16.69
N ARG A 397 -1.39 -23.57 17.59
CA ARG A 397 -1.92 -22.26 17.22
C ARG A 397 -0.77 -21.26 17.18
N LEU A 398 -0.41 -20.82 15.99
CA LEU A 398 0.78 -20.03 15.71
C LEU A 398 0.40 -18.66 15.16
N SER A 399 1.18 -17.64 15.51
CA SER A 399 1.18 -16.38 14.78
C SER A 399 2.12 -16.52 13.59
N TYR A 400 1.74 -16.00 12.42
CA TYR A 400 2.60 -15.98 11.25
C TYR A 400 2.53 -14.61 10.55
N VAL A 401 3.54 -14.28 9.75
CA VAL A 401 3.53 -13.07 8.90
C VAL A 401 2.92 -13.45 7.56
N GLY A 402 1.85 -12.77 7.17
CA GLY A 402 1.18 -13.01 5.90
C GLY A 402 1.94 -12.42 4.71
N PHE A 403 1.55 -12.82 3.50
CA PHE A 403 1.99 -12.11 2.30
C PHE A 403 1.59 -10.63 2.30
N ASP A 404 0.50 -10.30 3.01
CA ASP A 404 0.04 -8.93 3.30
C ASP A 404 0.89 -8.19 4.36
N ARG A 405 2.01 -8.78 4.83
CA ARG A 405 2.93 -8.24 5.85
C ARG A 405 2.32 -8.07 7.25
N ARG A 406 1.11 -8.57 7.49
CA ARG A 406 0.45 -8.49 8.79
C ARG A 406 0.64 -9.75 9.61
N ARG A 407 0.45 -9.65 10.93
CA ARG A 407 0.34 -10.82 11.80
C ARG A 407 -1.02 -11.49 11.61
N HIS A 408 -0.99 -12.75 11.20
CA HIS A 408 -2.14 -13.65 11.20
C HIS A 408 -2.04 -14.68 12.31
N ARG A 409 -3.10 -15.47 12.45
CA ARG A 409 -3.11 -16.65 13.31
C ARG A 409 -3.55 -17.85 12.51
N GLY A 410 -2.81 -18.94 12.62
CA GLY A 410 -3.09 -20.19 11.94
C GLY A 410 -3.04 -21.38 12.89
N GLU A 411 -3.46 -22.54 12.37
CA GLU A 411 -3.41 -23.80 13.10
C GLU A 411 -2.75 -24.91 12.27
N LEU A 412 -1.76 -25.58 12.85
CA LEU A 412 -1.09 -26.77 12.30
C LEU A 412 -1.36 -27.97 13.22
N VAL A 413 -1.69 -29.12 12.65
CA VAL A 413 -1.78 -30.37 13.42
C VAL A 413 -0.51 -31.18 13.20
N VAL A 414 0.18 -31.62 14.24
CA VAL A 414 1.44 -32.37 14.13
C VAL A 414 1.56 -33.42 15.24
N ALA A 415 2.55 -34.31 15.18
CA ALA A 415 2.80 -35.24 16.27
C ALA A 415 3.25 -34.49 17.53
N ALA A 416 2.74 -34.95 18.68
CA ALA A 416 3.01 -34.33 19.98
C ALA A 416 4.51 -34.19 20.30
N ARG A 417 5.32 -35.13 19.81
CA ARG A 417 6.78 -35.14 20.01
C ARG A 417 7.51 -34.02 19.27
N TYR A 418 6.95 -33.46 18.19
CA TYR A 418 7.56 -32.38 17.41
C TYR A 418 6.93 -31.01 17.68
N ALA A 419 5.88 -30.96 18.50
CA ALA A 419 5.07 -29.77 18.68
C ALA A 419 5.86 -28.56 19.20
N ARG A 420 6.75 -28.76 20.18
CA ARG A 420 7.56 -27.66 20.75
C ARG A 420 8.62 -27.16 19.77
N ASP A 421 9.28 -28.08 19.08
CA ASP A 421 10.34 -27.75 18.13
C ASP A 421 9.78 -26.96 16.95
N LEU A 422 8.62 -27.37 16.42
CA LEU A 422 7.94 -26.62 15.35
C LEU A 422 7.44 -25.25 15.82
N VAL A 423 6.99 -25.09 17.07
CA VAL A 423 6.70 -23.75 17.61
C VAL A 423 7.94 -22.85 17.57
N ALA A 424 9.11 -23.40 17.91
CA ALA A 424 10.37 -22.66 17.86
C ALA A 424 10.77 -22.29 16.42
N ALA A 425 10.71 -23.25 15.49
CA ALA A 425 11.03 -23.01 14.07
C ALA A 425 10.13 -21.91 13.48
N PHE A 426 8.80 -21.99 13.68
CA PHE A 426 7.89 -20.94 13.20
C PHE A 426 8.07 -19.60 13.91
N GLY A 427 8.60 -19.58 15.14
CA GLY A 427 9.02 -18.34 15.81
C GLY A 427 10.18 -17.66 15.08
N VAL A 428 11.19 -18.43 14.64
CA VAL A 428 12.30 -17.92 13.82
C VAL A 428 11.79 -17.37 12.48
N LEU A 429 10.90 -18.08 11.80
CA LEU A 429 10.26 -17.59 10.58
C LEU A 429 9.51 -16.27 10.83
N TYR A 430 8.80 -16.17 11.95
CA TYR A 430 8.05 -14.97 12.33
C TYR A 430 8.97 -13.77 12.54
N ASP A 431 10.04 -13.95 13.31
CA ASP A 431 11.03 -12.91 13.59
C ASP A 431 11.75 -12.45 12.31
N ALA A 432 11.99 -13.39 11.39
CA ALA A 432 12.54 -13.12 10.07
C ALA A 432 11.51 -12.58 9.06
N ARG A 433 10.24 -12.44 9.45
CA ARG A 433 9.12 -11.98 8.59
C ARG A 433 8.93 -12.83 7.35
N TRP A 434 9.27 -14.11 7.43
CA TRP A 434 9.13 -15.03 6.32
C TRP A 434 7.63 -15.27 6.03
N PRO A 435 7.16 -15.01 4.81
CA PRO A 435 5.73 -14.88 4.52
C PRO A 435 5.06 -16.25 4.34
N ILE A 436 3.96 -16.46 5.05
CA ILE A 436 3.11 -17.66 4.92
C ILE A 436 1.76 -17.22 4.35
N ARG A 437 1.25 -17.92 3.33
CA ARG A 437 -0.02 -17.56 2.68
C ARG A 437 -1.20 -17.76 3.61
N GLN A 438 -1.36 -18.98 4.09
CA GLN A 438 -2.33 -19.34 5.12
C GLN A 438 -1.89 -20.62 5.84
N MET A 439 -2.48 -20.88 7.00
CA MET A 439 -2.16 -22.03 7.83
C MET A 439 -3.42 -22.55 8.52
N ARG A 440 -3.98 -23.62 7.96
CA ARG A 440 -5.24 -24.25 8.42
C ARG A 440 -5.09 -25.77 8.47
N PRO A 441 -5.80 -26.46 9.39
CA PRO A 441 -5.81 -27.92 9.41
C PRO A 441 -6.38 -28.48 8.10
N VAL A 442 -5.82 -29.59 7.60
CA VAL A 442 -6.28 -30.19 6.33
C VAL A 442 -7.73 -30.70 6.42
N GLY A 443 -8.24 -30.94 7.64
CA GLY A 443 -9.65 -31.25 7.88
C GLY A 443 -10.62 -30.18 7.36
N ASP A 444 -10.22 -28.91 7.35
CA ASP A 444 -10.99 -27.79 6.79
C ASP A 444 -11.21 -27.92 5.27
N PHE A 445 -10.36 -28.70 4.61
CA PHE A 445 -10.42 -28.99 3.18
C PHE A 445 -11.04 -30.37 2.92
N GLY A 446 -11.76 -30.94 3.90
CA GLY A 446 -12.32 -32.29 3.82
C GLY A 446 -11.27 -33.39 3.76
N SER A 447 -10.11 -33.15 4.38
CA SER A 447 -8.96 -34.08 4.44
C SER A 447 -8.37 -34.42 3.07
N ASP A 448 -8.49 -33.48 2.13
CA ASP A 448 -8.02 -33.58 0.75
C ASP A 448 -6.76 -32.72 0.55
N ASP A 449 -5.66 -33.41 0.23
CA ASP A 449 -4.35 -32.82 0.04
C ASP A 449 -4.31 -31.87 -1.16
N ASP A 450 -4.95 -32.26 -2.27
CA ASP A 450 -4.95 -31.47 -3.51
C ASP A 450 -5.73 -30.18 -3.32
N ARG A 451 -6.86 -30.23 -2.61
CA ARG A 451 -7.61 -29.01 -2.27
C ARG A 451 -6.85 -28.09 -1.31
N SER A 452 -6.12 -28.65 -0.33
CA SER A 452 -5.26 -27.87 0.57
C SER A 452 -4.10 -27.22 -0.19
N MET A 453 -3.39 -27.96 -1.04
CA MET A 453 -2.30 -27.42 -1.85
C MET A 453 -2.77 -26.39 -2.87
N ALA A 454 -3.90 -26.62 -3.55
CA ALA A 454 -4.47 -25.66 -4.50
C ALA A 454 -4.90 -24.34 -3.84
N ALA A 455 -5.21 -24.38 -2.54
CA ALA A 455 -5.46 -23.18 -1.73
C ALA A 455 -4.17 -22.53 -1.20
N ASP A 456 -3.00 -23.07 -1.51
CA ASP A 456 -1.71 -22.58 -1.02
C ASP A 456 -1.59 -22.60 0.51
N ASN A 457 -2.12 -23.67 1.12
CA ASN A 457 -2.18 -23.82 2.56
C ASN A 457 -0.91 -24.48 3.13
N THR A 458 -0.25 -23.79 4.07
CA THR A 458 0.80 -24.39 4.89
C THR A 458 0.18 -25.38 5.86
N SER A 459 0.60 -26.65 5.79
CA SER A 459 -0.12 -27.75 6.43
C SER A 459 0.80 -28.81 7.04
N GLY A 460 0.31 -29.53 8.04
CA GLY A 460 1.05 -30.56 8.78
C GLY A 460 0.45 -31.95 8.56
N HIS A 461 -0.24 -32.48 9.58
CA HIS A 461 -0.83 -33.80 9.55
C HIS A 461 -1.91 -33.92 8.47
N ASN A 462 -1.70 -34.87 7.58
CA ASN A 462 -2.67 -35.30 6.58
C ASN A 462 -2.61 -36.83 6.45
N CYS A 463 -3.76 -37.48 6.54
CA CYS A 463 -3.91 -38.92 6.60
C CYS A 463 -3.83 -39.56 5.20
N ARG A 464 -2.67 -39.44 4.54
CA ARG A 464 -2.46 -39.91 3.17
C ARG A 464 -1.29 -40.88 3.05
N ARG A 465 -1.34 -41.72 2.01
CA ARG A 465 -0.19 -42.52 1.57
C ARG A 465 0.73 -41.65 0.71
N VAL A 466 1.99 -42.06 0.58
CA VAL A 466 2.91 -41.45 -0.39
C VAL A 466 2.34 -41.70 -1.79
N ALA A 467 2.47 -40.71 -2.69
CA ALA A 467 2.01 -40.86 -4.06
C ALA A 467 2.61 -42.12 -4.68
N ARG A 468 1.78 -42.93 -5.34
CA ARG A 468 2.19 -44.19 -6.00
C ARG A 468 2.78 -45.25 -5.06
N SER A 469 2.52 -45.19 -3.76
CA SER A 469 3.04 -46.17 -2.79
C SER A 469 1.96 -46.65 -1.81
N HIS A 470 2.15 -47.87 -1.29
CA HIS A 470 1.39 -48.37 -0.14
C HIS A 470 1.95 -47.86 1.20
N ALA A 471 3.08 -47.17 1.22
CA ALA A 471 3.65 -46.59 2.44
C ALA A 471 2.86 -45.35 2.90
N TRP A 472 2.73 -45.19 4.21
CA TRP A 472 2.18 -43.98 4.82
C TRP A 472 3.14 -42.80 4.62
N SER A 473 2.58 -41.62 4.31
CA SER A 473 3.36 -40.38 4.23
C SER A 473 3.84 -39.93 5.61
N ALA A 474 4.94 -39.17 5.67
CA ALA A 474 5.38 -38.51 6.90
C ALA A 474 4.27 -37.60 7.49
N HIS A 475 3.43 -37.01 6.64
CA HIS A 475 2.24 -36.27 7.05
C HIS A 475 1.25 -37.15 7.84
N ALA A 476 1.09 -38.43 7.49
CA ALA A 476 0.18 -39.34 8.20
C ALA A 476 0.65 -39.64 9.63
N TYR A 477 1.93 -39.42 9.92
CA TYR A 477 2.50 -39.51 11.27
C TYR A 477 2.58 -38.16 11.99
N GLY A 478 2.14 -37.07 11.36
CA GLY A 478 2.33 -35.71 11.88
C GLY A 478 3.81 -35.31 11.96
N ALA A 479 4.64 -35.88 11.09
CA ALA A 479 6.09 -35.75 11.05
C ALA A 479 6.58 -35.00 9.81
N ALA A 480 5.71 -34.21 9.18
CA ALA A 480 6.01 -33.35 8.05
C ALA A 480 5.17 -32.07 8.05
N VAL A 481 5.69 -31.05 7.36
CA VAL A 481 5.05 -29.75 7.12
C VAL A 481 5.31 -29.36 5.67
N ASP A 482 4.26 -28.98 4.95
CA ASP A 482 4.33 -28.37 3.61
C ASP A 482 4.11 -26.86 3.75
N ILE A 483 4.94 -26.03 3.14
CA ILE A 483 4.91 -24.56 3.23
C ILE A 483 4.68 -23.91 1.87
N ASN A 484 3.65 -23.05 1.79
CA ASN A 484 3.21 -22.32 0.59
C ASN A 484 3.31 -23.18 -0.70
N PRO A 485 2.49 -24.24 -0.84
CA PRO A 485 2.54 -25.18 -1.97
C PRO A 485 2.58 -24.55 -3.36
N VAL A 486 1.98 -23.38 -3.58
CA VAL A 486 1.97 -22.72 -4.90
C VAL A 486 3.34 -22.11 -5.21
N GLU A 487 3.96 -21.40 -4.26
CA GLU A 487 5.32 -20.86 -4.45
C GLU A 487 6.40 -21.95 -4.39
N ASN A 488 6.10 -23.09 -3.76
CA ASN A 488 7.04 -24.18 -3.51
C ASN A 488 6.47 -25.53 -3.99
N PRO A 489 6.26 -25.72 -5.29
CA PRO A 489 5.57 -26.91 -5.79
C PRO A 489 6.39 -28.19 -5.63
N TYR A 490 5.68 -29.32 -5.61
CA TYR A 490 6.27 -30.64 -5.76
C TYR A 490 6.41 -30.99 -7.25
N LEU A 491 7.64 -31.36 -7.64
CA LEU A 491 7.97 -31.87 -8.98
C LEU A 491 8.07 -33.40 -8.93
N LEU A 492 7.18 -34.08 -9.64
CA LEU A 492 7.13 -35.54 -9.67
C LEU A 492 6.77 -36.03 -11.08
N ASP A 493 7.61 -36.87 -11.68
CA ASP A 493 7.41 -37.47 -13.01
C ASP A 493 7.07 -36.44 -14.11
N GLY A 494 7.73 -35.27 -14.07
CA GLY A 494 7.48 -34.16 -15.00
C GLY A 494 6.18 -33.38 -14.75
N SER A 495 5.44 -33.69 -13.69
CA SER A 495 4.27 -32.93 -13.25
C SER A 495 4.62 -31.91 -12.16
N VAL A 496 3.88 -30.80 -12.10
CA VAL A 496 3.99 -29.76 -11.06
C VAL A 496 2.71 -29.78 -10.22
N ARG A 497 2.84 -29.98 -8.91
CA ARG A 497 1.72 -30.02 -7.97
C ARG A 497 1.88 -28.98 -6.85
N PRO A 498 0.90 -28.10 -6.62
CA PRO A 498 -0.32 -27.90 -7.40
C PRO A 498 -0.03 -27.31 -8.80
N PRO A 499 -0.93 -27.46 -9.79
CA PRO A 499 -0.72 -26.90 -11.14
C PRO A 499 -0.47 -25.38 -11.17
N ALA A 500 -1.01 -24.65 -10.18
CA ALA A 500 -0.77 -23.22 -10.02
C ALA A 500 0.69 -22.88 -9.73
N GLY A 501 1.49 -23.83 -9.24
CA GLY A 501 2.92 -23.63 -8.94
C GLY A 501 3.84 -23.70 -10.15
N ARG A 502 3.34 -23.95 -11.37
CA ARG A 502 4.16 -24.01 -12.60
C ARG A 502 5.12 -22.82 -12.80
N PRO A 503 4.74 -21.56 -12.50
CA PRO A 503 5.66 -20.43 -12.62
C PRO A 503 6.88 -20.52 -11.69
N PHE A 504 6.80 -21.32 -10.62
CA PHE A 504 7.82 -21.44 -9.58
C PHE A 504 8.65 -22.73 -9.69
N ALA A 505 8.28 -23.63 -10.62
CA ALA A 505 8.84 -24.98 -10.73
C ALA A 505 10.32 -25.01 -11.11
N HIS A 506 10.78 -24.05 -11.92
CA HIS A 506 12.12 -24.03 -12.50
C HIS A 506 12.89 -22.75 -12.16
N LEU A 507 12.54 -22.12 -11.04
CA LEU A 507 13.31 -20.98 -10.53
C LEU A 507 14.69 -21.44 -10.08
N ASP A 508 15.69 -20.60 -10.31
CA ASP A 508 16.99 -20.77 -9.68
C ASP A 508 16.86 -20.48 -8.17
N ARG A 509 16.95 -21.54 -7.38
CA ARG A 509 16.84 -21.53 -5.91
C ARG A 509 18.20 -21.62 -5.23
N SER A 510 19.29 -21.42 -5.97
CA SER A 510 20.62 -21.37 -5.40
C SER A 510 20.81 -20.12 -4.54
N ARG A 511 21.79 -20.23 -3.63
CA ARG A 511 22.13 -19.20 -2.66
C ARG A 511 22.21 -17.80 -3.26
N GLY A 512 21.36 -16.90 -2.75
CA GLY A 512 21.33 -15.49 -3.15
C GLY A 512 20.60 -15.19 -4.45
N SER A 513 20.06 -16.18 -5.17
CA SER A 513 19.30 -15.95 -6.40
C SER A 513 18.00 -15.16 -6.15
N PRO A 514 17.62 -14.24 -7.05
CA PRO A 514 16.42 -13.42 -6.89
C PRO A 514 15.18 -14.28 -7.15
N VAL A 515 14.46 -14.64 -6.09
CA VAL A 515 13.22 -15.41 -6.16
C VAL A 515 12.02 -14.56 -5.71
N PRO A 516 10.80 -14.83 -6.22
CA PRO A 516 9.59 -14.20 -5.69
C PRO A 516 9.42 -14.46 -4.19
N ARG A 517 8.83 -13.50 -3.49
CA ARG A 517 8.56 -13.59 -2.06
C ARG A 517 7.77 -14.87 -1.71
N GLY A 518 8.21 -15.59 -0.66
CA GLY A 518 7.59 -16.85 -0.22
C GLY A 518 8.10 -18.12 -0.92
N THR A 519 9.00 -17.96 -1.89
CA THR A 519 9.76 -19.04 -2.53
C THR A 519 10.93 -19.43 -1.62
N ILE A 520 11.11 -20.73 -1.37
CA ILE A 520 12.18 -21.30 -0.53
C ILE A 520 13.46 -21.54 -1.34
N ARG A 521 14.59 -21.02 -0.85
CA ARG A 521 15.95 -21.29 -1.35
C ARG A 521 16.75 -22.13 -0.37
N ASP A 522 17.86 -22.70 -0.85
CA ASP A 522 18.78 -23.52 -0.06
C ASP A 522 19.35 -22.79 1.18
N ASP A 523 19.53 -21.48 1.10
CA ASP A 523 20.08 -20.62 2.15
C ASP A 523 19.01 -19.80 2.91
N ASP A 524 17.73 -20.08 2.69
CA ASP A 524 16.68 -19.31 3.36
C ASP A 524 16.53 -19.69 4.83
N VAL A 525 16.14 -18.69 5.63
CA VAL A 525 15.86 -18.83 7.07
C VAL A 525 14.87 -19.96 7.40
N VAL A 526 13.96 -20.30 6.48
CA VAL A 526 13.04 -21.42 6.68
C VAL A 526 13.76 -22.76 6.63
N VAL A 527 14.73 -22.94 5.73
CA VAL A 527 15.55 -24.15 5.66
C VAL A 527 16.42 -24.24 6.91
N GLU A 528 17.04 -23.14 7.32
CA GLU A 528 17.87 -23.09 8.54
C GLU A 528 17.05 -23.40 9.81
N ALA A 529 15.86 -22.83 9.94
CA ALA A 529 14.99 -23.03 11.11
C ALA A 529 14.50 -24.48 11.25
N PHE A 530 14.16 -25.14 10.13
CA PHE A 530 13.77 -26.55 10.14
C PHE A 530 14.97 -27.49 10.33
N ALA A 531 16.13 -27.17 9.74
CA ALA A 531 17.36 -27.92 9.98
C ALA A 531 17.79 -27.85 11.45
N ALA A 532 17.62 -26.70 12.12
CA ALA A 532 17.94 -26.52 13.54
C ALA A 532 17.12 -27.43 14.48
N ILE A 533 15.93 -27.88 14.06
CA ILE A 533 15.13 -28.87 14.79
C ILE A 533 15.35 -30.30 14.28
N GLY A 534 16.36 -30.50 13.44
CA GLY A 534 16.75 -31.79 12.88
C GLY A 534 15.82 -32.29 11.78
N TRP A 535 15.08 -31.42 11.10
CA TRP A 535 14.23 -31.78 9.95
C TRP A 535 14.94 -31.53 8.62
N GLU A 536 14.57 -32.29 7.60
CA GLU A 536 15.16 -32.23 6.26
C GLU A 536 14.21 -31.56 5.28
N TRP A 537 14.76 -30.79 4.34
CA TRP A 537 14.02 -30.13 3.27
C TRP A 537 14.02 -30.99 2.00
N GLY A 538 12.85 -31.16 1.39
CA GLY A 538 12.65 -31.94 0.17
C GLY A 538 13.13 -31.28 -1.12
N GLY A 539 13.51 -30.00 -1.08
CA GLY A 539 13.99 -29.26 -2.24
C GLY A 539 15.32 -29.76 -2.82
N ALA A 540 16.09 -30.55 -2.06
CA ALA A 540 17.37 -31.12 -2.48
C ALA A 540 17.23 -32.54 -3.10
N TRP A 541 16.02 -33.09 -3.23
CA TRP A 541 15.79 -34.41 -3.80
C TRP A 541 15.92 -34.42 -5.33
N ALA A 542 16.14 -35.60 -5.92
CA ALA A 542 16.19 -35.77 -7.38
C ALA A 542 14.88 -35.35 -8.07
N GLU A 543 13.76 -35.56 -7.38
CA GLU A 543 12.44 -35.02 -7.70
C GLU A 543 12.05 -34.05 -6.58
N PRO A 544 12.38 -32.75 -6.72
CA PRO A 544 12.27 -31.79 -5.64
C PRO A 544 10.82 -31.63 -5.15
N ASP A 545 10.64 -31.76 -3.84
CA ASP A 545 9.41 -31.37 -3.14
C ASP A 545 9.69 -30.07 -2.37
N TYR A 546 9.60 -28.92 -3.07
CA TYR A 546 10.09 -27.65 -2.53
C TYR A 546 9.31 -27.16 -1.30
N GLN A 547 8.05 -27.55 -1.15
CA GLN A 547 7.22 -27.21 0.01
C GLN A 547 7.59 -28.02 1.25
N HIS A 548 8.22 -29.19 1.07
CA HIS A 548 8.16 -30.27 2.05
C HIS A 548 9.32 -30.25 3.04
N PHE A 549 8.99 -30.28 4.33
CA PHE A 549 9.93 -30.50 5.41
C PHE A 549 9.49 -31.71 6.24
N ALA A 550 10.41 -32.61 6.56
CA ALA A 550 10.08 -33.81 7.32
C ALA A 550 11.12 -34.17 8.38
N ALA A 551 10.66 -34.78 9.46
CA ALA A 551 11.54 -35.39 10.44
C ALA A 551 12.24 -36.63 9.83
N PRO A 552 13.50 -36.94 10.23
CA PRO A 552 14.21 -38.11 9.76
C PRO A 552 13.42 -39.39 10.01
N ARG A 553 13.39 -40.28 9.02
CA ARG A 553 12.78 -41.60 9.17
C ARG A 553 13.60 -42.40 10.18
N ARG A 554 13.01 -42.74 11.32
CA ARG A 554 13.59 -43.66 12.31
C ARG A 554 13.08 -45.07 12.11
#